data_AF-A0A2E2WKP1-F1
#
_entry.id   AF-A0A2E2WKP1-F1
#
_cell.length_a   1.000
_cell.length_b   1.000
_cell.length_c   1.000
_cell.angle_alpha   90.00
_cell.angle_beta   90.00
_cell.angle_gamma   90.00
#
_symmetry.space_group_name_H-M   'P 1'
#
loop_
_entity.id
_entity.type
_entity.pdbx_description
1 polymer ?
#
loop_
_entity_poly.entity_id
_entity_poly.type
_entity_poly.pdbx_seq_one_letter_code
_entity_poly.pdbx_strand_id
1 'polypeptide(L)'
;MRNLLILLVVSLLFPTAGFAQFPTPPTNSGEECDFTEFKNSLFQTESRGSGGYTAVNGICATGMYQFMPGTARMLGTYNNAPPACSIDACQRNVGLASGSNECNQVQEDMLDEFALNNLILLQENCPAAVAAIEAGAAGPDFQGYKIDGNGNRTLGEPCKLSWSGLLAGAHIAGAGDGGPGSGVCKAVTNMSDWDDSDPPNRVAGTSVQYYICRHKDLPIPSADCDPSSYPANAVIDGWNGRTAPPARPDSAYLSRFLKDYWIGGLQLMTNQLTSVMMMQVQAIGKFFDVKHQLETQRIMQQKYARAHKDYHPSEQMCEIGTFSRDLLNSEQRAELTHTAITEKMMSRGLGSGDGLTTDDNTSDKKGRLEQYIDTFCNIEDNARNNALLCNNTSGDADQQNIDIDFTRLIDAPLTLPIDLSTTAVNPGSPTADEVQEEKTETNIFAFLNYIFLHDTLPTTGRSKTTLEKFVIPYQDARSLMAMRSVAHNSFAALIAMKTAGSKIPPGGTGEESTSPYLKALMREMGMDDNEITDFLGTNPSYYAQMEILTKKMYQNPEFVANLYDKPANVRRIRAAMTAIKLMQDRDIHEAMMRREMLISMILELKLREKQHRLTDEINNMVGRYSQP
;
A
#
# COMPACT_ATOMS: atom_id res chain seq x y z
N MET A 1 34.56 -30.69 -12.27
CA MET A 1 35.85 -30.09 -11.84
C MET A 1 36.29 -28.88 -12.68
N ARG A 2 36.26 -28.90 -14.03
CA ARG A 2 36.79 -27.78 -14.85
C ARG A 2 36.12 -26.40 -14.60
N ASN A 3 34.82 -26.38 -14.27
CA ASN A 3 34.07 -25.14 -13.99
C ASN A 3 34.29 -24.58 -12.57
N LEU A 4 34.86 -25.34 -11.64
CA LEU A 4 35.12 -24.87 -10.27
C LEU A 4 36.32 -23.92 -10.21
N LEU A 5 37.26 -24.05 -11.16
CA LEU A 5 38.50 -23.27 -11.18
C LEU A 5 38.31 -21.82 -11.63
N ILE A 6 37.28 -21.55 -12.45
CA ILE A 6 37.04 -20.21 -13.01
C ILE A 6 36.42 -19.27 -11.96
N LEU A 7 35.59 -19.81 -11.06
CA LEU A 7 34.98 -19.06 -9.96
C LEU A 7 35.99 -18.61 -8.88
N LEU A 8 37.12 -19.33 -8.74
CA LEU A 8 38.13 -19.07 -7.71
C LEU A 8 39.17 -18.00 -8.12
N VAL A 9 39.24 -17.63 -9.40
CA VAL A 9 40.18 -16.60 -9.90
C VAL A 9 39.58 -15.20 -9.84
N VAL A 10 38.25 -15.06 -9.89
CA VAL A 10 37.56 -13.76 -9.90
C VAL A 10 37.48 -13.11 -8.50
N SER A 11 37.58 -13.90 -7.42
CA SER A 11 37.48 -13.41 -6.04
C SER A 11 38.75 -12.74 -5.48
N LEU A 12 39.87 -12.74 -6.22
CA LEU A 12 41.18 -12.27 -5.74
C LEU A 12 41.59 -10.87 -6.23
N LEU A 13 40.71 -10.12 -6.91
CA LEU A 13 41.08 -8.86 -7.60
C LEU A 13 40.32 -7.58 -7.17
N PHE A 14 39.58 -7.61 -6.05
CA PHE A 14 38.95 -6.38 -5.50
C PHE A 14 39.44 -6.08 -4.08
N PRO A 15 40.11 -4.93 -3.84
CA PRO A 15 40.53 -4.54 -2.50
C PRO A 15 39.35 -4.04 -1.66
N THR A 16 39.36 -4.38 -0.38
CA THR A 16 38.40 -3.92 0.61
C THR A 16 38.54 -2.42 0.87
N ALA A 17 37.61 -1.61 0.34
CA ALA A 17 37.44 -0.21 0.76
C ALA A 17 36.54 -0.15 2.01
N GLY A 18 36.90 0.69 2.98
CA GLY A 18 36.32 0.69 4.33
C GLY A 18 34.88 1.20 4.44
N PHE A 19 34.23 0.82 5.54
CA PHE A 19 32.92 1.32 5.93
C PHE A 19 32.95 2.83 6.18
N ALA A 20 32.15 3.59 5.42
CA ALA A 20 31.70 4.92 5.78
C ALA A 20 30.26 4.83 6.29
N GLN A 21 29.97 5.47 7.43
CA GLN A 21 28.60 5.60 7.92
C GLN A 21 27.80 6.50 6.96
N PHE A 22 26.64 6.04 6.54
CA PHE A 22 25.65 6.84 5.80
C PHE A 22 24.48 7.23 6.72
N PRO A 23 23.85 8.39 6.48
CA PRO A 23 22.75 8.90 7.30
C PRO A 23 21.46 8.11 7.06
N THR A 24 20.52 8.28 8.00
CA THR A 24 19.16 7.73 7.95
C THR A 24 18.38 8.20 6.72
N PRO A 25 17.52 7.35 6.13
CA PRO A 25 16.76 7.69 4.93
C PRO A 25 15.61 8.69 5.24
N PRO A 26 15.20 9.52 4.26
CA PRO A 26 13.95 10.26 4.33
C PRO A 26 12.76 9.29 4.16
N THR A 27 11.63 9.65 4.79
CA THR A 27 10.35 8.96 4.66
C THR A 27 9.74 9.18 3.27
N ASN A 28 8.99 8.18 2.79
CA ASN A 28 8.31 8.23 1.50
C ASN A 28 7.11 9.18 1.56
N SER A 29 6.81 9.86 0.46
CA SER A 29 5.47 10.37 0.16
C SER A 29 4.85 9.56 -0.99
N GLY A 30 3.63 9.05 -0.77
CA GLY A 30 2.67 8.92 -1.86
C GLY A 30 2.20 10.32 -2.28
N GLU A 31 1.29 10.43 -3.25
CA GLU A 31 0.74 11.75 -3.62
C GLU A 31 -0.06 12.34 -2.45
N GLU A 32 0.61 13.20 -1.70
CA GLU A 32 0.11 13.91 -0.54
C GLU A 32 -0.61 15.18 -1.03
N CYS A 33 -1.83 15.40 -0.55
CA CYS A 33 -2.63 16.55 -0.97
C CYS A 33 -1.89 17.85 -0.64
N ASP A 34 -1.49 18.61 -1.67
CA ASP A 34 -0.78 19.87 -1.46
C ASP A 34 -1.72 20.95 -0.91
N PHE A 35 -1.82 21.02 0.42
CA PHE A 35 -2.61 22.01 1.12
C PHE A 35 -1.93 23.39 1.20
N THR A 36 -0.79 23.62 0.54
CA THR A 36 0.01 24.86 0.69
C THR A 36 -0.79 26.13 0.39
N GLU A 37 -1.64 26.15 -0.63
CA GLU A 37 -2.47 27.34 -0.94
C GLU A 37 -3.55 27.58 0.13
N PHE A 38 -4.13 26.53 0.69
CA PHE A 38 -5.09 26.59 1.80
C PHE A 38 -4.43 27.02 3.11
N LYS A 39 -3.29 26.43 3.48
CA LYS A 39 -2.47 26.81 4.63
C LYS A 39 -2.12 28.29 4.60
N ASN A 40 -1.64 28.79 3.46
CA ASN A 40 -1.30 30.21 3.26
C ASN A 40 -2.53 31.14 3.39
N SER A 41 -3.71 30.71 2.94
CA SER A 41 -4.95 31.49 3.10
C SER A 41 -5.36 31.59 4.57
N LEU A 42 -5.36 30.47 5.30
CA LEU A 42 -5.75 30.39 6.71
C LEU A 42 -4.80 31.21 7.61
N PHE A 43 -3.49 31.09 7.35
CA PHE A 43 -2.42 31.83 8.02
C PHE A 43 -2.60 33.36 7.91
N GLN A 44 -3.05 33.86 6.75
CA GLN A 44 -3.29 35.30 6.55
C GLN A 44 -4.56 35.81 7.25
N THR A 45 -5.60 34.98 7.41
CA THR A 45 -6.85 35.41 8.05
C THR A 45 -6.83 35.33 9.57
N GLU A 46 -6.21 34.31 10.17
CA GLU A 46 -6.24 34.15 11.64
C GLU A 46 -5.17 35.00 12.36
N SER A 47 -4.02 35.26 11.75
CA SER A 47 -2.89 35.95 12.41
C SER A 47 -3.07 37.47 12.66
N ARG A 48 -4.23 38.06 12.30
CA ARG A 48 -4.49 39.51 12.42
C ARG A 48 -5.59 39.93 13.39
N GLY A 49 -6.23 38.99 14.09
CA GLY A 49 -7.31 39.29 15.04
C GLY A 49 -6.80 39.81 16.39
N SER A 50 -6.83 41.12 16.65
CA SER A 50 -6.43 41.73 17.93
C SER A 50 -7.53 41.73 19.00
N GLY A 51 -8.30 40.64 19.12
CA GLY A 51 -9.41 40.50 20.06
C GLY A 51 -9.02 39.67 21.30
N GLY A 52 -9.21 40.23 22.50
CA GLY A 52 -8.95 39.51 23.74
C GLY A 52 -10.11 38.55 24.09
N TYR A 53 -9.89 37.24 23.94
CA TYR A 53 -10.88 36.21 24.27
C TYR A 53 -10.36 35.24 25.34
N THR A 54 -11.20 34.91 26.32
CA THR A 54 -10.91 33.88 27.34
C THR A 54 -11.29 32.50 26.82
N ALA A 55 -10.32 31.60 26.69
CA ALA A 55 -10.56 30.22 26.26
C ALA A 55 -11.39 29.43 27.29
N VAL A 56 -12.37 28.67 26.80
CA VAL A 56 -13.06 27.65 27.61
C VAL A 56 -12.16 26.40 27.65
N ASN A 57 -12.08 25.74 28.80
CA ASN A 57 -11.23 24.56 29.10
C ASN A 57 -9.73 24.81 29.37
N GLY A 58 -9.29 26.06 29.60
CA GLY A 58 -7.98 26.32 30.24
C GLY A 58 -6.73 26.05 29.38
N ILE A 59 -6.90 25.82 28.08
CA ILE A 59 -5.81 25.81 27.10
C ILE A 59 -5.48 27.27 26.73
N CYS A 60 -4.19 27.57 26.50
CA CYS A 60 -3.63 28.93 26.48
C CYS A 60 -4.39 29.93 25.60
N ALA A 61 -4.72 31.11 26.15
CA ALA A 61 -5.47 32.17 25.47
C ALA A 61 -4.60 33.10 24.57
N THR A 62 -3.39 32.67 24.19
CA THR A 62 -2.41 33.47 23.43
C THR A 62 -1.66 32.60 22.42
N GLY A 63 -2.31 32.27 21.31
CA GLY A 63 -1.73 31.50 20.21
C GLY A 63 -2.51 31.71 18.91
N MET A 64 -1.85 31.54 17.77
CA MET A 64 -2.37 31.93 16.45
C MET A 64 -3.54 31.07 15.91
N TYR A 65 -3.96 30.02 16.64
CA TYR A 65 -4.92 29.02 16.20
C TYR A 65 -5.92 28.68 17.32
N GLN A 66 -6.74 29.66 17.72
CA GLN A 66 -7.60 29.57 18.91
C GLN A 66 -8.85 28.66 18.73
N PHE A 67 -9.12 28.17 17.51
CA PHE A 67 -10.42 27.58 17.14
C PHE A 67 -10.38 26.09 16.77
N MET A 68 -9.22 25.41 16.88
CA MET A 68 -9.10 23.99 16.53
C MET A 68 -9.49 23.09 17.73
N PRO A 69 -10.48 22.18 17.59
CA PRO A 69 -10.77 21.19 18.61
C PRO A 69 -9.66 20.14 18.66
N GLY A 70 -9.10 19.89 19.85
CA GLY A 70 -8.00 18.94 20.03
C GLY A 70 -8.44 17.49 19.81
N THR A 71 -7.90 16.83 18.80
CA THR A 71 -8.11 15.40 18.54
C THR A 71 -7.18 14.54 19.41
N ALA A 72 -7.54 13.26 19.59
CA ALA A 72 -6.69 12.31 20.33
C ALA A 72 -5.31 12.11 19.66
N ARG A 73 -5.21 12.30 18.34
CA ARG A 73 -3.96 12.17 17.57
C ARG A 73 -3.09 13.43 17.68
N MET A 74 -3.67 14.64 17.65
CA MET A 74 -2.96 15.88 18.02
C MET A 74 -2.34 15.78 19.43
N LEU A 75 -3.08 15.25 20.41
CA LEU A 75 -2.55 14.98 21.75
C LEU A 75 -1.36 14.00 21.74
N GLY A 76 -1.36 13.01 20.84
CA GLY A 76 -0.21 12.15 20.57
C GLY A 76 0.99 12.90 20.00
N THR A 77 0.76 13.83 19.06
CA THR A 77 1.81 14.70 18.50
C THR A 77 2.40 15.62 19.58
N TYR A 78 1.56 16.22 20.43
CA TYR A 78 1.99 17.05 21.57
C TYR A 78 2.87 16.30 22.58
N ASN A 79 2.55 15.03 22.87
CA ASN A 79 3.33 14.21 23.81
C ASN A 79 4.72 13.83 23.27
N ASN A 80 4.92 13.87 21.95
CA ASN A 80 6.19 13.59 21.29
C ASN A 80 6.93 14.86 20.82
N ALA A 81 6.34 16.05 21.00
CA ALA A 81 6.91 17.32 20.59
C ALA A 81 8.17 17.68 21.42
N PRO A 82 9.09 18.51 20.87
CA PRO A 82 10.22 19.02 21.65
C PRO A 82 9.76 19.71 22.95
N PRO A 83 10.55 19.68 24.04
CA PRO A 83 10.13 20.27 25.33
C PRO A 83 9.78 21.76 25.28
N ALA A 84 10.22 22.49 24.24
CA ALA A 84 9.85 23.88 23.97
C ALA A 84 8.44 24.07 23.38
N CYS A 85 7.85 23.02 22.80
CA CYS A 85 6.55 23.02 22.14
C CYS A 85 5.48 22.22 22.92
N SER A 86 5.80 21.73 24.13
CA SER A 86 4.86 20.99 24.97
C SER A 86 3.82 21.91 25.63
N ILE A 87 2.73 21.31 26.13
CA ILE A 87 1.67 22.01 26.88
C ILE A 87 2.25 22.78 28.10
N ASP A 88 3.26 22.24 28.77
CA ASP A 88 3.95 22.91 29.89
C ASP A 88 4.81 24.11 29.45
N ALA A 89 5.24 24.20 28.20
CA ALA A 89 5.90 25.38 27.65
C ALA A 89 4.88 26.48 27.30
N CYS A 90 3.68 26.08 26.87
CA CYS A 90 2.56 26.98 26.61
C CYS A 90 2.12 27.72 27.88
N GLN A 91 2.00 27.02 29.03
CA GLN A 91 1.67 27.65 30.32
C GLN A 91 2.72 28.66 30.83
N ARG A 92 3.92 28.69 30.26
CA ARG A 92 5.02 29.61 30.64
C ARG A 92 5.20 30.79 29.69
N ASN A 93 4.27 31.02 28.76
CA ASN A 93 4.36 32.03 27.68
C ASN A 93 5.60 31.88 26.76
N VAL A 94 6.13 30.66 26.61
CA VAL A 94 7.30 30.37 25.74
C VAL A 94 6.96 29.43 24.58
N GLY A 95 5.86 28.68 24.67
CA GLY A 95 5.47 27.66 23.68
C GLY A 95 4.67 28.20 22.48
N LEU A 96 4.75 27.45 21.37
CA LEU A 96 4.10 27.60 20.04
C LEU A 96 4.07 28.99 19.38
N ALA A 97 3.56 30.02 20.05
CA ALA A 97 3.45 31.38 19.52
C ALA A 97 4.78 32.15 19.47
N SER A 98 5.87 31.58 19.99
CA SER A 98 7.19 32.23 20.06
C SER A 98 7.94 32.31 18.73
N GLY A 99 7.38 31.74 17.65
CA GLY A 99 7.97 31.81 16.30
C GLY A 99 9.32 31.08 16.17
N SER A 100 9.66 30.19 17.10
CA SER A 100 10.82 29.33 16.99
C SER A 100 10.59 28.29 15.89
N ASN A 101 11.54 28.17 14.96
CA ASN A 101 11.48 27.19 13.87
C ASN A 101 11.26 25.74 14.34
N GLU A 102 11.60 25.45 15.61
CA GLU A 102 11.41 24.16 16.27
C GLU A 102 9.93 23.77 16.48
N CYS A 103 9.01 24.75 16.60
CA CYS A 103 7.58 24.47 16.76
C CYS A 103 6.76 24.61 15.46
N ASN A 104 7.36 25.10 14.37
CA ASN A 104 6.67 25.26 13.08
C ASN A 104 6.19 23.90 12.52
N GLN A 105 7.00 22.84 12.62
CA GLN A 105 6.60 21.51 12.16
C GLN A 105 5.36 20.99 12.91
N VAL A 106 5.29 21.20 14.23
CA VAL A 106 4.14 20.79 15.03
C VAL A 106 2.87 21.56 14.63
N GLN A 107 3.00 22.81 14.17
CA GLN A 107 1.89 23.60 13.65
C GLN A 107 1.44 23.14 12.25
N GLU A 108 2.38 22.80 11.37
CA GLU A 108 2.12 22.19 10.06
C GLU A 108 1.34 20.87 10.23
N ASP A 109 1.86 19.96 11.06
CA ASP A 109 1.26 18.63 11.31
C ASP A 109 -0.18 18.76 11.89
N MET A 110 -0.42 19.75 12.76
CA MET A 110 -1.77 20.05 13.29
C MET A 110 -2.72 20.60 12.23
N LEU A 111 -2.24 21.48 11.34
CA LEU A 111 -3.02 22.04 10.24
C LEU A 111 -3.40 20.95 9.22
N ASP A 112 -2.49 20.03 8.91
CA ASP A 112 -2.75 18.91 8.01
C ASP A 112 -3.77 17.93 8.59
N GLU A 113 -3.66 17.58 9.88
CA GLU A 113 -4.67 16.73 10.53
C GLU A 113 -6.05 17.42 10.58
N PHE A 114 -6.08 18.73 10.83
CA PHE A 114 -7.33 19.50 10.82
C PHE A 114 -7.95 19.57 9.41
N ALA A 115 -7.15 19.84 8.37
CA ALA A 115 -7.61 19.86 6.99
C ALA A 115 -8.16 18.49 6.55
N LEU A 116 -7.45 17.41 6.87
CA LEU A 116 -7.85 16.05 6.55
C LEU A 116 -9.17 15.64 7.23
N ASN A 117 -9.34 15.94 8.52
CA ASN A 117 -10.59 15.62 9.23
C ASN A 117 -11.80 16.40 8.66
N ASN A 118 -11.63 17.66 8.27
CA ASN A 118 -12.70 18.42 7.61
C ASN A 118 -12.98 17.89 6.19
N LEU A 119 -11.96 17.43 5.45
CA LEU A 119 -12.14 16.81 4.14
C LEU A 119 -12.96 15.52 4.24
N ILE A 120 -12.67 14.65 5.21
CA ILE A 120 -13.43 13.42 5.48
C ILE A 120 -14.88 13.76 5.83
N LEU A 121 -15.10 14.71 6.74
CA LEU A 121 -16.46 15.16 7.09
C LEU A 121 -17.24 15.71 5.90
N LEU A 122 -16.57 16.38 4.95
CA LEU A 122 -17.19 16.87 3.71
C LEU A 122 -17.49 15.75 2.71
N GLN A 123 -16.63 14.75 2.59
CA GLN A 123 -16.88 13.56 1.76
C GLN A 123 -18.06 12.74 2.30
N GLU A 124 -18.15 12.56 3.62
CA GLU A 124 -19.26 11.82 4.26
C GLU A 124 -20.59 12.58 4.21
N ASN A 125 -20.60 13.88 4.53
CA ASN A 125 -21.84 14.65 4.68
C ASN A 125 -22.29 15.38 3.41
N CYS A 126 -21.39 15.63 2.45
CA CYS A 126 -21.65 16.42 1.24
C CYS A 126 -21.10 15.77 -0.06
N PRO A 127 -21.28 14.45 -0.30
CA PRO A 127 -20.65 13.75 -1.43
C PRO A 127 -21.03 14.32 -2.81
N ALA A 128 -22.24 14.86 -2.96
CA ALA A 128 -22.67 15.49 -4.22
C ALA A 128 -21.91 16.79 -4.55
N ALA A 129 -21.49 17.55 -3.53
CA ALA A 129 -20.73 18.79 -3.73
C ALA A 129 -19.25 18.50 -4.01
N VAL A 130 -18.69 17.48 -3.35
CA VAL A 130 -17.36 16.93 -3.64
C VAL A 130 -17.30 16.42 -5.09
N ALA A 131 -18.21 15.52 -5.47
CA ALA A 131 -18.26 14.96 -6.82
C ALA A 131 -18.44 16.03 -7.92
N ALA A 132 -19.16 17.11 -7.64
CA ALA A 132 -19.31 18.24 -8.59
C ALA A 132 -17.99 18.98 -8.84
N ILE A 133 -17.16 19.17 -7.80
CA ILE A 133 -15.84 19.80 -7.93
C ILE A 133 -14.84 18.85 -8.59
N GLU A 134 -14.81 17.58 -8.18
CA GLU A 134 -13.90 16.55 -8.73
C GLU A 134 -14.18 16.26 -10.21
N ALA A 135 -15.44 16.28 -10.64
CA ALA A 135 -15.80 16.13 -12.05
C ALA A 135 -15.37 17.31 -12.95
N GLY A 136 -14.81 18.39 -12.39
CA GLY A 136 -14.49 19.63 -13.12
C GLY A 136 -15.73 20.34 -13.69
N ALA A 137 -16.93 19.88 -13.31
CA ALA A 137 -18.17 20.52 -13.69
C ALA A 137 -18.24 21.90 -13.00
N ALA A 138 -18.77 22.90 -13.72
CA ALA A 138 -19.15 24.13 -13.05
C ALA A 138 -20.28 23.78 -12.06
N GLY A 139 -19.96 23.75 -10.76
CA GLY A 139 -20.96 23.68 -9.70
C GLY A 139 -21.98 24.81 -9.84
N PRO A 140 -23.14 24.70 -9.16
CA PRO A 140 -24.18 25.72 -9.26
C PRO A 140 -23.61 27.11 -8.96
N ASP A 141 -23.95 28.09 -9.82
CA ASP A 141 -23.51 29.46 -9.67
C ASP A 141 -24.19 30.09 -8.44
N PHE A 142 -23.41 30.49 -7.43
CA PHE A 142 -23.92 31.08 -6.20
C PHE A 142 -24.06 32.60 -6.32
N GLN A 143 -25.24 33.12 -5.99
CA GLN A 143 -25.54 34.55 -6.05
C GLN A 143 -25.32 35.21 -4.69
N GLY A 144 -24.16 35.83 -4.49
CA GLY A 144 -23.85 36.59 -3.29
C GLY A 144 -24.45 38.00 -3.29
N TYR A 145 -24.49 38.65 -2.13
CA TYR A 145 -24.84 40.07 -2.01
C TYR A 145 -23.61 40.90 -1.65
N LYS A 146 -23.35 41.95 -2.43
CA LYS A 146 -22.38 43.00 -2.10
C LYS A 146 -23.07 44.07 -1.27
N ILE A 147 -22.53 44.35 -0.08
CA ILE A 147 -22.98 45.45 0.77
C ILE A 147 -22.15 46.69 0.41
N ASP A 148 -22.81 47.81 0.10
CA ASP A 148 -22.13 49.09 -0.13
C ASP A 148 -21.66 49.73 1.20
N GLY A 149 -20.87 50.81 1.13
CA GLY A 149 -20.39 51.53 2.32
C GLY A 149 -21.50 52.21 3.16
N ASN A 150 -22.76 52.17 2.70
CA ASN A 150 -23.93 52.69 3.38
C ASN A 150 -24.83 51.57 3.95
N GLY A 151 -24.45 50.30 3.80
CA GLY A 151 -25.20 49.15 4.31
C GLY A 151 -26.22 48.55 3.34
N ASN A 152 -26.36 49.07 2.11
CA ASN A 152 -27.33 48.54 1.15
C ASN A 152 -26.83 47.26 0.49
N ARG A 153 -27.66 46.21 0.47
CA ARG A 153 -27.37 44.95 -0.23
C ARG A 153 -27.71 45.07 -1.71
N THR A 154 -26.75 44.79 -2.58
CA THR A 154 -26.92 44.66 -4.04
C THR A 154 -26.49 43.26 -4.48
N LEU A 155 -27.17 42.65 -5.45
CA LEU A 155 -26.77 41.33 -5.96
C LEU A 155 -25.39 41.44 -6.64
N GLY A 156 -24.46 40.59 -6.21
CA GLY A 156 -23.14 40.44 -6.81
C GLY A 156 -23.18 39.53 -8.05
N GLU A 157 -22.06 39.50 -8.79
CA GLU A 157 -21.91 38.56 -9.90
C GLU A 157 -21.86 37.10 -9.38
N PRO A 158 -22.43 36.14 -10.13
CA PRO A 158 -22.42 34.73 -9.74
C PRO A 158 -21.00 34.18 -9.60
N CYS A 159 -20.76 33.44 -8.52
CA CYS A 159 -19.46 32.91 -8.16
C CYS A 159 -19.48 31.38 -8.06
N LYS A 160 -18.37 30.75 -8.45
CA LYS A 160 -18.21 29.29 -8.44
C LYS A 160 -17.64 28.80 -7.12
N LEU A 161 -18.17 27.67 -6.65
CA LEU A 161 -17.71 26.99 -5.45
C LEU A 161 -16.29 26.42 -5.67
N SER A 162 -15.42 26.57 -4.67
CA SER A 162 -14.04 26.06 -4.66
C SER A 162 -13.80 25.19 -3.43
N TRP A 163 -12.80 24.30 -3.49
CA TRP A 163 -12.36 23.49 -2.33
C TRP A 163 -12.12 24.33 -1.07
N SER A 164 -11.44 25.47 -1.21
CA SER A 164 -11.17 26.41 -0.11
C SER A 164 -12.45 27.02 0.47
N GLY A 165 -13.43 27.39 -0.37
CA GLY A 165 -14.72 27.90 0.11
C GLY A 165 -15.57 26.83 0.82
N LEU A 166 -15.48 25.58 0.37
CA LEU A 166 -16.22 24.46 0.95
C LEU A 166 -15.64 24.04 2.31
N LEU A 167 -14.30 23.98 2.44
CA LEU A 167 -13.60 23.78 3.71
C LEU A 167 -13.84 24.93 4.70
N ALA A 168 -13.83 26.19 4.23
CA ALA A 168 -14.15 27.34 5.07
C ALA A 168 -15.61 27.31 5.57
N GLY A 169 -16.56 26.89 4.73
CA GLY A 169 -17.96 26.67 5.13
C GLY A 169 -18.11 25.59 6.21
N ALA A 170 -17.37 24.48 6.09
CA ALA A 170 -17.35 23.41 7.09
C ALA A 170 -16.81 23.90 8.44
N HIS A 171 -15.74 24.70 8.41
CA HIS A 171 -15.13 25.29 9.60
C HIS A 171 -16.07 26.28 10.33
N ILE A 172 -16.75 27.16 9.58
CA ILE A 172 -17.66 28.17 10.16
C ILE A 172 -18.96 27.55 10.71
N ALA A 173 -19.44 26.45 10.12
CA ALA A 173 -20.66 25.75 10.54
C ALA A 173 -20.51 24.91 11.84
N GLY A 174 -19.46 25.16 12.64
CA GLY A 174 -19.07 24.34 13.78
C GLY A 174 -20.14 24.23 14.87
N ALA A 175 -20.48 22.98 15.21
CA ALA A 175 -21.03 22.53 16.50
C ALA A 175 -22.22 23.32 17.10
N GLY A 176 -23.16 23.79 16.28
CA GLY A 176 -24.52 24.06 16.75
C GLY A 176 -25.27 22.75 17.04
N ASP A 177 -26.15 22.72 18.05
CA ASP A 177 -26.77 21.51 18.65
C ASP A 177 -27.72 20.68 17.73
N GLY A 178 -27.62 20.80 16.41
CA GLY A 178 -28.30 19.94 15.44
C GLY A 178 -27.47 18.71 15.09
N GLY A 179 -28.06 17.51 15.23
CA GLY A 179 -27.38 16.23 15.01
C GLY A 179 -26.80 16.00 13.59
N PRO A 180 -26.03 14.90 13.41
CA PRO A 180 -25.24 14.66 12.21
C PRO A 180 -26.11 14.65 10.95
N GLY A 181 -25.75 15.50 9.99
CA GLY A 181 -26.31 15.53 8.63
C GLY A 181 -27.07 16.80 8.22
N SER A 182 -27.37 17.76 9.10
CA SER A 182 -28.27 18.90 8.73
C SER A 182 -27.67 20.31 8.73
N GLY A 183 -26.52 20.55 9.36
CA GLY A 183 -25.91 21.89 9.45
C GLY A 183 -25.03 22.26 8.25
N VAL A 184 -23.91 21.55 8.08
CA VAL A 184 -22.80 21.92 7.18
C VAL A 184 -23.26 22.07 5.71
N CYS A 185 -23.87 21.03 5.14
CA CYS A 185 -24.32 21.09 3.74
C CYS A 185 -25.38 22.18 3.51
N LYS A 186 -26.28 22.39 4.47
CA LYS A 186 -27.39 23.34 4.37
C LYS A 186 -26.92 24.79 4.49
N ALA A 187 -25.90 25.06 5.31
CA ALA A 187 -25.23 26.35 5.39
C ALA A 187 -24.49 26.71 4.08
N VAL A 188 -23.91 25.70 3.40
CA VAL A 188 -23.22 25.89 2.12
C VAL A 188 -24.20 26.04 0.94
N THR A 189 -25.35 25.35 0.94
CA THR A 189 -26.31 25.41 -0.19
C THR A 189 -27.37 26.50 -0.08
N ASN A 190 -27.80 26.90 1.13
CA ASN A 190 -28.98 27.76 1.34
C ASN A 190 -28.64 29.09 2.07
N MET A 191 -27.65 29.84 1.58
CA MET A 191 -27.37 31.20 2.10
C MET A 191 -28.46 32.25 1.77
N SER A 192 -29.57 31.88 1.11
CA SER A 192 -30.64 32.80 0.71
C SER A 192 -31.76 33.02 1.74
N ASP A 193 -31.92 32.10 2.70
CA ASP A 193 -33.15 31.98 3.52
C ASP A 193 -32.88 32.19 5.04
N TRP A 194 -31.95 33.07 5.41
CA TRP A 194 -31.87 33.57 6.79
C TRP A 194 -32.90 34.68 7.00
N ASP A 195 -34.00 34.33 7.65
CA ASP A 195 -35.11 35.23 8.02
C ASP A 195 -34.72 36.09 9.23
N ASP A 196 -34.86 37.42 9.11
CA ASP A 196 -34.37 38.44 10.06
C ASP A 196 -35.22 38.54 11.36
N SER A 197 -35.94 37.48 11.75
CA SER A 197 -36.94 37.52 12.84
C SER A 197 -36.41 37.17 14.24
N ASP A 198 -35.17 36.69 14.38
CA ASP A 198 -34.56 36.39 15.69
C ASP A 198 -33.78 37.59 16.28
N PRO A 199 -33.97 37.93 17.58
CA PRO A 199 -33.39 39.13 18.18
C PRO A 199 -31.85 39.02 18.42
N PRO A 200 -31.13 40.15 18.44
CA PRO A 200 -29.68 40.15 18.31
C PRO A 200 -28.97 39.74 19.62
N ASN A 201 -28.58 38.46 19.75
CA ASN A 201 -27.56 38.07 20.71
C ASN A 201 -26.81 36.77 20.36
N ARG A 202 -25.47 36.90 20.26
CA ARG A 202 -24.44 35.86 20.44
C ARG A 202 -24.30 34.76 19.37
N VAL A 203 -23.83 35.14 18.18
CA VAL A 203 -22.55 34.61 17.65
C VAL A 203 -21.74 35.79 17.10
N ALA A 204 -20.41 35.76 17.24
CA ALA A 204 -19.57 36.92 17.00
C ALA A 204 -19.16 37.10 15.53
N GLY A 205 -19.57 38.22 14.92
CA GLY A 205 -18.67 39.12 14.18
C GLY A 205 -17.92 38.64 12.91
N THR A 206 -18.11 37.42 12.42
CA THR A 206 -17.38 36.88 11.25
C THR A 206 -18.16 37.04 9.95
N SER A 207 -18.23 38.27 9.43
CA SER A 207 -18.73 38.48 8.06
C SER A 207 -17.70 37.99 7.03
N VAL A 208 -18.09 37.00 6.21
CA VAL A 208 -17.27 36.43 5.13
C VAL A 208 -17.21 37.40 3.92
N GLN A 209 -16.56 38.55 4.12
CA GLN A 209 -16.40 39.59 3.08
C GLN A 209 -15.03 39.56 2.38
N TYR A 210 -14.11 38.68 2.79
CA TYR A 210 -12.72 38.68 2.29
C TYR A 210 -12.39 37.62 1.23
N TYR A 211 -13.35 36.78 0.85
CA TYR A 211 -13.18 35.80 -0.21
C TYR A 211 -14.03 36.18 -1.42
N ILE A 212 -13.47 36.00 -2.63
CA ILE A 212 -13.96 36.48 -3.94
C ILE A 212 -13.51 37.91 -4.30
N CYS A 213 -12.31 38.02 -4.88
CA CYS A 213 -12.01 38.94 -5.99
C CYS A 213 -10.82 38.44 -6.79
N ARG A 214 -11.04 38.05 -8.05
CA ARG A 214 -9.98 37.64 -9.00
C ARG A 214 -9.61 38.83 -9.87
N HIS A 215 -8.36 39.31 -9.84
CA HIS A 215 -7.95 40.48 -10.62
C HIS A 215 -6.82 40.18 -11.62
N LYS A 216 -7.22 39.75 -12.83
CA LYS A 216 -6.47 39.81 -14.12
C LYS A 216 -4.93 39.59 -14.06
N ASP A 217 -4.53 38.32 -14.01
CA ASP A 217 -3.39 37.72 -14.73
C ASP A 217 -1.98 38.35 -14.63
N LEU A 218 -1.59 39.02 -13.53
CA LEU A 218 -0.19 39.34 -13.23
C LEU A 218 0.13 39.28 -11.72
N PRO A 219 1.33 38.83 -11.31
CA PRO A 219 1.78 38.91 -9.92
C PRO A 219 2.38 40.29 -9.60
N ILE A 220 2.05 40.83 -8.42
CA ILE A 220 2.69 42.03 -7.84
C ILE A 220 3.42 41.62 -6.55
N PRO A 221 4.73 41.88 -6.41
CA PRO A 221 5.44 41.63 -5.17
C PRO A 221 5.28 42.78 -4.17
N SER A 222 4.81 42.43 -2.97
CA SER A 222 5.07 43.05 -1.64
C SER A 222 5.02 44.57 -1.43
N ALA A 223 4.31 44.92 -0.35
CA ALA A 223 4.36 46.16 0.44
C ALA A 223 3.61 47.40 -0.10
N ASP A 224 3.05 48.13 0.86
CA ASP A 224 2.38 49.44 0.77
C ASP A 224 1.11 49.56 -0.09
N CYS A 225 -0.03 49.33 0.57
CA CYS A 225 -1.34 49.85 0.18
C CYS A 225 -2.05 50.43 1.43
N ASP A 226 -1.64 51.64 1.82
CA ASP A 226 -2.40 52.51 2.71
C ASP A 226 -3.36 53.39 1.86
N PRO A 227 -4.69 53.25 1.99
CA PRO A 227 -5.65 53.99 1.17
C PRO A 227 -5.83 55.46 1.58
N SER A 228 -5.04 56.01 2.51
CA SER A 228 -5.23 57.37 3.05
C SER A 228 -4.45 58.50 2.35
N SER A 229 -3.64 58.21 1.31
CA SER A 229 -2.63 59.16 0.80
C SER A 229 -2.65 59.48 -0.71
N TYR A 230 -3.80 59.88 -1.26
CA TYR A 230 -3.83 60.66 -2.51
C TYR A 230 -4.76 61.88 -2.42
N PRO A 231 -4.24 63.12 -2.57
CA PRO A 231 -5.09 64.29 -2.70
C PRO A 231 -5.76 64.31 -4.08
N ALA A 232 -7.08 64.50 -4.10
CA ALA A 232 -7.75 64.95 -5.32
C ALA A 232 -7.16 66.30 -5.77
N ASN A 233 -6.96 66.46 -7.08
CA ASN A 233 -6.50 67.63 -7.85
C ASN A 233 -5.10 67.48 -8.50
N ALA A 234 -5.02 66.68 -9.57
CA ALA A 234 -3.95 66.78 -10.57
C ALA A 234 -4.50 67.41 -11.84
N VAL A 235 -4.14 68.67 -12.10
CA VAL A 235 -4.54 69.42 -13.30
C VAL A 235 -3.65 69.01 -14.47
N ILE A 236 -4.25 68.74 -15.64
CA ILE A 236 -3.52 68.52 -16.88
C ILE A 236 -3.27 69.89 -17.52
N ASP A 237 -2.04 70.40 -17.41
CA ASP A 237 -1.67 71.69 -18.01
C ASP A 237 -1.54 71.60 -19.53
N GLY A 238 -2.24 72.52 -20.22
CA GLY A 238 -2.29 72.60 -21.67
C GLY A 238 -1.08 73.27 -22.29
N TRP A 239 -0.58 72.67 -23.38
CA TRP A 239 0.56 73.17 -24.15
C TRP A 239 0.18 74.41 -24.98
N ASN A 240 0.53 75.61 -24.50
CA ASN A 240 0.31 76.88 -25.20
C ASN A 240 1.56 77.32 -25.99
N GLY A 241 1.40 77.53 -27.30
CA GLY A 241 2.46 78.04 -28.19
C GLY A 241 2.23 79.47 -28.70
N ARG A 242 3.27 80.03 -29.36
CA ARG A 242 3.43 81.43 -29.86
C ARG A 242 3.76 82.43 -28.71
N THR A 243 4.60 83.47 -28.81
CA THR A 243 5.25 84.28 -29.89
C THR A 243 6.71 84.67 -29.44
N ALA A 244 7.61 85.39 -30.13
CA ALA A 244 7.95 85.69 -31.55
C ALA A 244 9.39 86.33 -31.60
N PRO A 245 10.11 86.36 -32.75
CA PRO A 245 11.47 86.96 -32.88
C PRO A 245 11.40 88.49 -33.17
N PRO A 246 12.46 89.31 -32.92
CA PRO A 246 13.44 89.62 -33.99
C PRO A 246 14.87 90.14 -33.62
N ALA A 247 15.77 90.17 -34.64
CA ALA A 247 16.96 91.04 -34.83
C ALA A 247 18.17 90.88 -33.85
N ARG A 248 19.47 91.10 -34.20
CA ARG A 248 20.21 91.58 -35.41
C ARG A 248 21.47 90.71 -35.67
N PRO A 249 22.16 90.80 -36.83
CA PRO A 249 23.40 90.06 -37.08
C PRO A 249 24.66 90.87 -36.70
N ASP A 250 25.26 90.54 -35.55
CA ASP A 250 26.58 91.05 -35.15
C ASP A 250 27.70 90.08 -35.55
N SER A 251 28.93 90.59 -35.77
CA SER A 251 30.09 89.84 -36.28
C SER A 251 30.61 88.70 -35.39
N ALA A 252 30.01 88.47 -34.22
CA ALA A 252 30.14 87.23 -33.46
C ALA A 252 29.47 86.01 -34.13
N TYR A 253 28.74 86.22 -35.23
CA TYR A 253 28.00 85.16 -35.93
C TYR A 253 28.87 83.99 -36.40
N LEU A 254 30.11 84.21 -36.87
CA LEU A 254 30.93 83.11 -37.38
C LEU A 254 31.44 82.19 -36.26
N SER A 255 31.87 82.74 -35.13
CA SER A 255 32.37 81.95 -33.99
C SER A 255 31.22 81.27 -33.24
N ARG A 256 30.04 81.89 -33.13
CA ARG A 256 28.82 81.21 -32.68
C ARG A 256 28.36 80.15 -33.68
N PHE A 257 28.34 80.43 -34.98
CA PHE A 257 27.96 79.43 -35.97
C PHE A 257 28.85 78.18 -35.92
N LEU A 258 30.17 78.36 -35.81
CA LEU A 258 31.10 77.23 -35.72
C LEU A 258 30.97 76.47 -34.38
N LYS A 259 30.68 77.17 -33.28
CA LYS A 259 30.53 76.57 -31.95
C LYS A 259 29.16 75.91 -31.73
N ASP A 260 28.10 76.48 -32.28
CA ASP A 260 26.73 76.06 -32.04
C ASP A 260 26.27 75.03 -33.10
N TYR A 261 26.68 75.17 -34.37
CA TYR A 261 26.31 74.23 -35.45
C TYR A 261 27.39 73.19 -35.75
N TRP A 262 28.69 73.55 -35.76
CA TRP A 262 29.74 72.60 -36.09
C TRP A 262 30.16 71.73 -34.90
N ILE A 263 30.44 72.32 -33.73
CA ILE A 263 30.69 71.52 -32.52
C ILE A 263 29.40 70.82 -32.07
N GLY A 264 28.25 71.50 -32.11
CA GLY A 264 26.95 70.86 -31.87
C GLY A 264 26.66 69.71 -32.84
N GLY A 265 26.92 69.89 -34.14
CA GLY A 265 26.76 68.84 -35.16
C GLY A 265 27.72 67.67 -34.98
N LEU A 266 28.98 67.91 -34.63
CA LEU A 266 29.97 66.85 -34.34
C LEU A 266 29.69 66.13 -33.02
N GLN A 267 29.17 66.82 -32.01
CA GLN A 267 28.67 66.19 -30.78
C GLN A 267 27.43 65.33 -31.05
N LEU A 268 26.48 65.82 -31.84
CA LEU A 268 25.32 65.02 -32.28
C LEU A 268 25.74 63.81 -33.12
N MET A 269 26.68 63.97 -34.06
CA MET A 269 27.24 62.86 -34.84
C MET A 269 27.96 61.84 -33.94
N THR A 270 28.72 62.31 -32.95
CA THR A 270 29.39 61.43 -31.97
C THR A 270 28.36 60.66 -31.14
N ASN A 271 27.31 61.34 -30.65
CA ASN A 271 26.22 60.71 -29.90
C ASN A 271 25.44 59.68 -30.74
N GLN A 272 25.25 59.94 -32.04
CA GLN A 272 24.64 58.97 -32.95
C GLN A 272 25.56 57.76 -33.20
N LEU A 273 26.86 57.98 -33.42
CA LEU A 273 27.82 56.89 -33.60
C LEU A 273 28.00 56.03 -32.35
N THR A 274 28.07 56.63 -31.16
CA THR A 274 28.14 55.88 -29.90
C THR A 274 26.82 55.16 -29.61
N SER A 275 25.67 55.77 -29.90
CA SER A 275 24.36 55.10 -29.81
C SER A 275 24.25 53.90 -30.74
N VAL A 276 24.69 54.01 -32.01
CA VAL A 276 24.70 52.89 -32.97
C VAL A 276 25.68 51.79 -32.53
N MET A 277 26.87 52.13 -32.04
CA MET A 277 27.80 51.14 -31.48
C MET A 277 27.24 50.45 -30.24
N MET A 278 26.57 51.18 -29.35
CA MET A 278 25.89 50.60 -28.18
C MET A 278 24.72 49.68 -28.60
N MET A 279 23.96 50.02 -29.63
CA MET A 279 22.91 49.13 -30.17
C MET A 279 23.50 47.83 -30.74
N GLN A 280 24.67 47.87 -31.41
CA GLN A 280 25.34 46.67 -31.89
C GLN A 280 25.86 45.80 -30.73
N VAL A 281 26.47 46.40 -29.70
CA VAL A 281 26.91 45.67 -28.49
C VAL A 281 25.70 45.08 -27.74
N GLN A 282 24.58 45.80 -27.65
CA GLN A 282 23.34 45.30 -27.05
C GLN A 282 22.76 44.12 -27.84
N ALA A 283 22.83 44.14 -29.18
CA ALA A 283 22.42 43.01 -30.01
C ALA A 283 23.30 41.77 -29.76
N ILE A 284 24.63 41.94 -29.70
CA ILE A 284 25.57 40.85 -29.36
C ILE A 284 25.30 40.31 -27.94
N GLY A 285 25.05 41.19 -26.96
CA GLY A 285 24.67 40.80 -25.60
C GLY A 285 23.40 39.96 -25.56
N LYS A 286 22.35 40.36 -26.31
CA LYS A 286 21.12 39.58 -26.45
C LYS A 286 21.35 38.19 -27.07
N PHE A 287 22.27 38.05 -28.04
CA PHE A 287 22.60 36.74 -28.59
C PHE A 287 23.32 35.83 -27.59
N PHE A 288 24.22 36.37 -26.75
CA PHE A 288 24.84 35.59 -25.68
C PHE A 288 23.85 35.19 -24.58
N ASP A 289 22.95 36.09 -24.20
CA ASP A 289 21.88 35.81 -23.22
C ASP A 289 20.92 34.72 -23.73
N VAL A 290 20.39 34.86 -24.95
CA VAL A 290 19.54 33.83 -25.60
C VAL A 290 20.29 32.50 -25.74
N LYS A 291 21.59 32.52 -26.09
CA LYS A 291 22.40 31.30 -26.13
C LYS A 291 22.46 30.63 -24.75
N HIS A 292 22.72 31.39 -23.70
CA HIS A 292 22.85 30.84 -22.35
C HIS A 292 21.50 30.35 -21.78
N GLN A 293 20.41 31.03 -22.14
CA GLN A 293 19.04 30.58 -21.86
C GLN A 293 18.74 29.25 -22.56
N LEU A 294 19.07 29.09 -23.85
CA LEU A 294 18.90 27.83 -24.60
C LEU A 294 19.80 26.70 -24.08
N GLU A 295 21.04 27.00 -23.70
CA GLU A 295 21.94 26.03 -23.05
C GLU A 295 21.38 25.58 -21.69
N THR A 296 20.86 26.50 -20.88
CA THR A 296 20.23 26.19 -19.59
C THR A 296 18.94 25.39 -19.77
N GLN A 297 18.07 25.75 -20.71
CA GLN A 297 16.86 24.98 -21.05
C GLN A 297 17.22 23.56 -21.49
N ARG A 298 18.23 23.39 -22.35
CA ARG A 298 18.73 22.07 -22.77
C ARG A 298 19.29 21.26 -21.59
N ILE A 299 20.05 21.90 -20.69
CA ILE A 299 20.57 21.24 -19.49
C ILE A 299 19.43 20.83 -18.55
N MET A 300 18.42 21.69 -18.34
CA MET A 300 17.22 21.34 -17.58
C MET A 300 16.49 20.16 -18.22
N GLN A 301 16.19 20.19 -19.51
CA GLN A 301 15.56 19.06 -20.22
C GLN A 301 16.36 17.75 -20.08
N GLN A 302 17.69 17.81 -20.18
CA GLN A 302 18.55 16.65 -19.94
C GLN A 302 18.51 16.16 -18.49
N LYS A 303 18.38 17.07 -17.52
CA LYS A 303 18.26 16.73 -16.09
C LYS A 303 16.89 16.14 -15.76
N TYR A 304 15.80 16.72 -16.27
CA TYR A 304 14.45 16.16 -16.18
C TYR A 304 14.38 14.76 -16.82
N ALA A 305 14.89 14.58 -18.03
CA ALA A 305 14.90 13.26 -18.68
C ALA A 305 15.68 12.21 -17.89
N ARG A 306 16.81 12.57 -17.27
CA ARG A 306 17.56 11.68 -16.37
C ARG A 306 16.79 11.41 -15.08
N ALA A 307 16.21 12.43 -14.45
CA ALA A 307 15.40 12.26 -13.24
C ALA A 307 14.20 11.34 -13.49
N HIS A 308 13.43 11.53 -14.56
CA HIS A 308 12.35 10.61 -14.94
C HIS A 308 12.88 9.19 -15.17
N LYS A 309 14.04 9.01 -15.79
CA LYS A 309 14.65 7.70 -16.03
C LYS A 309 15.16 7.00 -14.75
N ASP A 310 15.63 7.76 -13.77
CA ASP A 310 16.24 7.26 -12.54
C ASP A 310 15.20 7.04 -11.40
N TYR A 311 14.15 7.88 -11.34
CA TYR A 311 13.13 7.84 -10.30
C TYR A 311 11.89 7.02 -10.67
N HIS A 312 11.36 7.16 -11.90
CA HIS A 312 10.13 6.47 -12.31
C HIS A 312 10.32 4.94 -12.30
N PRO A 313 9.52 4.18 -11.53
CA PRO A 313 9.58 2.71 -11.55
C PRO A 313 9.31 2.17 -12.96
N SER A 314 9.81 0.98 -13.26
CA SER A 314 9.35 0.21 -14.42
C SER A 314 8.05 -0.49 -14.07
N GLU A 315 7.22 -0.75 -15.06
CA GLU A 315 5.99 -1.54 -14.96
C GLU A 315 6.24 -2.88 -14.26
N GLN A 316 7.30 -3.58 -14.66
CA GLN A 316 7.80 -4.80 -14.00
C GLN A 316 8.18 -4.68 -12.53
N MET A 317 8.56 -3.49 -12.07
CA MET A 317 8.79 -3.29 -10.62
C MET A 317 7.44 -3.22 -9.89
N CYS A 318 6.42 -2.65 -10.53
CA CYS A 318 5.04 -2.64 -10.05
C CYS A 318 4.41 -4.04 -10.14
N GLU A 319 4.65 -4.82 -11.21
CA GLU A 319 4.23 -6.21 -11.34
C GLU A 319 4.77 -7.07 -10.18
N ILE A 320 6.09 -7.06 -9.94
CA ILE A 320 6.71 -7.77 -8.80
C ILE A 320 6.11 -7.31 -7.48
N GLY A 321 5.90 -5.99 -7.33
CA GLY A 321 5.22 -5.40 -6.18
C GLY A 321 3.84 -6.03 -5.97
N THR A 322 2.96 -5.97 -6.98
CA THR A 322 1.61 -6.52 -6.98
C THR A 322 1.60 -8.00 -6.66
N PHE A 323 2.39 -8.82 -7.37
CA PHE A 323 2.49 -10.26 -7.13
C PHE A 323 2.95 -10.61 -5.71
N SER A 324 3.76 -9.74 -5.07
CA SER A 324 4.23 -9.98 -3.70
C SER A 324 3.21 -9.69 -2.60
N ARG A 325 2.10 -8.99 -2.90
CA ARG A 325 1.11 -8.55 -1.87
C ARG A 325 0.32 -9.71 -1.26
N ASP A 326 0.01 -10.72 -2.06
CA ASP A 326 -0.89 -11.84 -1.71
C ASP A 326 -0.11 -13.11 -1.27
N LEU A 327 1.23 -13.09 -1.43
CA LEU A 327 2.11 -14.15 -0.92
C LEU A 327 1.93 -14.37 0.58
N LEU A 328 1.83 -13.29 1.37
CA LEU A 328 1.72 -13.37 2.83
C LEU A 328 0.38 -13.99 3.27
N ASN A 329 -0.72 -13.61 2.62
CA ASN A 329 -2.03 -14.21 2.89
C ASN A 329 -2.03 -15.70 2.52
N SER A 330 -1.33 -16.05 1.44
CA SER A 330 -1.19 -17.42 0.96
C SER A 330 -0.29 -18.27 1.87
N GLU A 331 0.79 -17.69 2.44
CA GLU A 331 1.63 -18.32 3.48
C GLU A 331 0.83 -18.57 4.77
N GLN A 332 0.02 -17.61 5.21
CA GLN A 332 -0.85 -17.79 6.39
C GLN A 332 -1.92 -18.87 6.18
N ARG A 333 -2.55 -18.92 5.00
CA ARG A 333 -3.50 -20.00 4.63
C ARG A 333 -2.82 -21.38 4.59
N ALA A 334 -1.59 -21.44 4.11
CA ALA A 334 -0.77 -22.65 4.15
C ALA A 334 -0.49 -23.08 5.61
N GLU A 335 -0.07 -22.18 6.50
CA GLU A 335 0.21 -22.48 7.92
C GLU A 335 -1.03 -22.97 8.69
N LEU A 336 -2.19 -22.33 8.46
CA LEU A 336 -3.47 -22.77 9.02
C LEU A 336 -3.85 -24.18 8.55
N THR A 337 -3.71 -24.45 7.25
CA THR A 337 -4.03 -25.78 6.68
C THR A 337 -3.04 -26.85 7.14
N HIS A 338 -1.74 -26.52 7.25
CA HIS A 338 -0.72 -27.39 7.82
C HIS A 338 -1.10 -27.85 9.23
N THR A 339 -1.52 -26.88 10.06
CA THR A 339 -1.94 -27.11 11.44
C THR A 339 -3.17 -28.00 11.49
N ALA A 340 -4.23 -27.66 10.74
CA ALA A 340 -5.49 -28.39 10.72
C ALA A 340 -5.33 -29.84 10.20
N ILE A 341 -4.55 -30.07 9.14
CA ILE A 341 -4.25 -31.43 8.65
C ILE A 341 -3.47 -32.21 9.71
N THR A 342 -2.45 -31.60 10.33
CA THR A 342 -1.63 -32.24 11.36
C THR A 342 -2.47 -32.61 12.59
N GLU A 343 -3.37 -31.73 13.04
CA GLU A 343 -4.29 -31.97 14.14
C GLU A 343 -5.28 -33.11 13.83
N LYS A 344 -5.93 -33.09 12.66
CA LYS A 344 -6.86 -34.15 12.21
C LYS A 344 -6.17 -35.52 12.13
N MET A 345 -4.92 -35.57 11.65
CA MET A 345 -4.11 -36.79 11.64
C MET A 345 -3.72 -37.26 13.05
N MET A 346 -3.40 -36.35 13.97
CA MET A 346 -3.03 -36.67 15.36
C MET A 346 -4.26 -37.11 16.18
N SER A 347 -5.41 -36.47 15.97
CA SER A 347 -6.72 -36.83 16.52
C SER A 347 -7.11 -38.27 16.16
N ARG A 348 -7.05 -38.63 14.86
CA ARG A 348 -7.27 -40.01 14.37
C ARG A 348 -6.32 -41.00 15.04
N GLY A 349 -5.01 -40.70 15.04
CA GLY A 349 -4.00 -41.60 15.61
C GLY A 349 -4.21 -41.89 17.10
N LEU A 350 -4.55 -40.87 17.88
CA LEU A 350 -4.79 -40.97 19.31
C LEU A 350 -6.19 -41.50 19.69
N GLY A 351 -7.11 -41.66 18.73
CA GLY A 351 -8.51 -42.01 19.00
C GLY A 351 -9.22 -40.94 19.84
N SER A 352 -8.91 -39.67 19.59
CA SER A 352 -9.32 -38.53 20.43
C SER A 352 -10.03 -37.45 19.61
N GLY A 353 -11.34 -37.36 19.76
CA GLY A 353 -12.23 -36.43 19.04
C GLY A 353 -13.47 -37.14 18.50
N ASP A 354 -14.42 -36.41 17.92
CA ASP A 354 -15.67 -36.95 17.35
C ASP A 354 -15.48 -37.58 15.95
N GLY A 355 -14.41 -38.39 15.79
CA GLY A 355 -14.10 -39.09 14.54
C GLY A 355 -14.71 -40.49 14.45
N LEU A 356 -14.68 -41.09 13.25
CA LEU A 356 -15.04 -42.50 12.97
C LEU A 356 -14.29 -43.55 13.83
N THR A 357 -13.28 -43.11 14.59
CA THR A 357 -12.39 -43.89 15.45
C THR A 357 -12.86 -44.00 16.90
N THR A 358 -13.98 -43.38 17.28
CA THR A 358 -14.46 -43.31 18.68
C THR A 358 -14.87 -44.66 19.27
N ASP A 359 -15.56 -45.49 18.49
CA ASP A 359 -16.09 -46.76 18.95
C ASP A 359 -15.03 -47.88 18.95
N ASP A 360 -14.33 -48.11 17.83
CA ASP A 360 -13.23 -49.10 17.74
C ASP A 360 -12.35 -48.93 16.48
N ASN A 361 -11.21 -49.63 16.42
CA ASN A 361 -10.44 -49.84 15.19
C ASN A 361 -11.26 -50.54 14.09
N THR A 362 -12.29 -51.32 14.44
CA THR A 362 -13.24 -51.87 13.45
C THR A 362 -14.14 -50.80 12.82
N SER A 363 -14.50 -49.72 13.52
CA SER A 363 -15.30 -48.63 12.93
C SER A 363 -14.46 -47.75 11.99
N ASP A 364 -13.17 -47.49 12.30
CA ASP A 364 -12.24 -46.82 11.37
C ASP A 364 -12.11 -47.60 10.05
N LYS A 365 -11.86 -48.91 10.14
CA LYS A 365 -11.73 -49.78 8.96
C LYS A 365 -13.02 -49.85 8.15
N LYS A 366 -14.17 -49.91 8.82
CA LYS A 366 -15.47 -49.95 8.16
C LYS A 366 -15.77 -48.62 7.46
N GLY A 367 -15.67 -47.49 8.15
CA GLY A 367 -15.96 -46.17 7.57
C GLY A 367 -15.05 -45.82 6.39
N ARG A 368 -13.79 -46.29 6.42
CA ARG A 368 -12.87 -46.15 5.28
C ARG A 368 -13.22 -47.07 4.11
N LEU A 369 -13.67 -48.30 4.38
CA LEU A 369 -14.16 -49.18 3.32
C LEU A 369 -15.45 -48.63 2.67
N GLU A 370 -16.35 -48.06 3.48
CA GLU A 370 -17.54 -47.35 2.99
C GLU A 370 -17.12 -46.14 2.14
N GLN A 371 -16.20 -45.30 2.61
CA GLN A 371 -15.66 -44.16 1.84
C GLN A 371 -15.00 -44.62 0.51
N TYR A 372 -14.27 -45.73 0.50
CA TYR A 372 -13.73 -46.33 -0.73
C TYR A 372 -14.86 -46.72 -1.69
N ILE A 373 -15.85 -47.49 -1.21
CA ILE A 373 -16.98 -47.99 -2.01
C ILE A 373 -17.79 -46.84 -2.61
N ASP A 374 -18.07 -45.79 -1.83
CA ASP A 374 -18.96 -44.70 -2.22
C ASP A 374 -18.28 -43.65 -3.12
N THR A 375 -16.98 -43.38 -2.93
CA THR A 375 -16.29 -42.25 -3.61
C THR A 375 -15.22 -42.69 -4.61
N PHE A 376 -14.41 -43.72 -4.29
CA PHE A 376 -13.18 -44.03 -5.02
C PHE A 376 -13.25 -45.30 -5.88
N CYS A 377 -14.29 -46.11 -5.68
CA CYS A 377 -14.43 -47.46 -6.22
C CYS A 377 -14.58 -47.48 -7.76
N ASN A 378 -13.56 -47.97 -8.46
CA ASN A 378 -13.65 -48.29 -9.88
C ASN A 378 -14.07 -49.76 -10.10
N ILE A 379 -15.10 -49.96 -10.92
CA ILE A 379 -15.62 -51.29 -11.30
C ILE A 379 -14.65 -52.02 -12.25
N GLU A 380 -13.87 -51.30 -13.07
CA GLU A 380 -12.98 -51.92 -14.07
C GLU A 380 -11.71 -52.53 -13.45
N ASP A 381 -11.35 -52.06 -12.26
CA ASP A 381 -10.17 -52.51 -11.51
C ASP A 381 -10.22 -53.99 -11.12
N ASN A 382 -9.03 -54.54 -10.88
CA ASN A 382 -8.81 -55.95 -10.52
C ASN A 382 -9.51 -56.92 -11.50
N ALA A 383 -9.51 -56.59 -12.80
CA ALA A 383 -10.18 -57.33 -13.86
C ALA A 383 -11.69 -57.54 -13.60
N ARG A 384 -12.36 -56.47 -13.15
CA ARG A 384 -13.78 -56.43 -12.76
C ARG A 384 -14.16 -57.25 -11.51
N ASN A 385 -13.19 -57.74 -10.75
CA ASN A 385 -13.48 -58.36 -9.45
C ASN A 385 -13.95 -57.33 -8.40
N ASN A 386 -13.64 -56.04 -8.60
CA ASN A 386 -14.14 -54.96 -7.75
C ASN A 386 -15.67 -54.75 -7.85
N ALA A 387 -16.35 -55.30 -8.87
CA ALA A 387 -17.80 -55.18 -9.06
C ALA A 387 -18.65 -55.74 -7.89
N LEU A 388 -18.07 -56.58 -7.03
CA LEU A 388 -18.75 -57.06 -5.80
C LEU A 388 -18.74 -56.02 -4.67
N LEU A 389 -17.78 -55.08 -4.70
CA LEU A 389 -17.63 -54.00 -3.72
C LEU A 389 -18.25 -52.70 -4.24
N CYS A 390 -17.95 -52.33 -5.49
CA CYS A 390 -18.48 -51.14 -6.16
C CYS A 390 -19.92 -51.41 -6.65
N ASN A 391 -20.91 -51.24 -5.78
CA ASN A 391 -22.28 -51.71 -5.99
C ASN A 391 -23.11 -50.78 -6.92
N ASN A 392 -22.73 -50.68 -8.20
CA ASN A 392 -23.25 -49.78 -9.24
C ASN A 392 -23.15 -48.26 -8.97
N THR A 393 -22.92 -47.84 -7.73
CA THR A 393 -22.44 -46.51 -7.38
C THR A 393 -20.93 -46.43 -7.63
N SER A 394 -20.51 -46.44 -8.89
CA SER A 394 -19.19 -45.91 -9.20
C SER A 394 -19.22 -44.43 -8.82
N GLY A 395 -18.35 -44.02 -7.89
CA GLY A 395 -18.15 -42.61 -7.56
C GLY A 395 -17.80 -41.79 -8.81
N ASP A 396 -17.81 -40.46 -8.66
CA ASP A 396 -17.56 -39.55 -9.77
C ASP A 396 -16.30 -39.96 -10.55
N ALA A 397 -16.36 -39.94 -11.88
CA ALA A 397 -15.32 -40.54 -12.73
C ALA A 397 -13.94 -39.92 -12.46
N ASP A 398 -13.92 -38.64 -12.09
CA ASP A 398 -12.71 -37.90 -11.74
C ASP A 398 -12.14 -38.28 -10.36
N GLN A 399 -12.95 -38.80 -9.44
CA GLN A 399 -12.54 -39.26 -8.11
C GLN A 399 -12.09 -40.73 -8.08
N GLN A 400 -12.47 -41.55 -9.07
CA GLN A 400 -12.07 -42.97 -9.11
C GLN A 400 -10.53 -43.12 -9.04
N ASN A 401 -10.05 -43.93 -8.11
CA ASN A 401 -8.63 -44.18 -7.82
C ASN A 401 -7.75 -42.94 -7.51
N ILE A 402 -8.34 -41.78 -7.20
CA ILE A 402 -7.56 -40.57 -6.85
C ILE A 402 -6.95 -40.66 -5.44
N ASP A 403 -7.49 -41.56 -4.61
CA ASP A 403 -7.08 -41.90 -3.26
C ASP A 403 -5.75 -42.68 -3.18
N ILE A 404 -5.26 -43.18 -4.31
CA ILE A 404 -3.95 -43.82 -4.46
C ILE A 404 -3.01 -43.07 -5.43
N ASP A 405 -3.55 -42.18 -6.27
CA ASP A 405 -2.79 -41.46 -7.31
C ASP A 405 -2.21 -40.14 -6.78
N PHE A 406 -1.02 -40.23 -6.19
CA PHE A 406 -0.25 -39.06 -5.73
C PHE A 406 0.00 -38.04 -6.85
N THR A 407 0.22 -38.51 -8.08
CA THR A 407 0.62 -37.63 -9.18
C THR A 407 -0.53 -36.74 -9.60
N ARG A 408 -1.73 -37.31 -9.78
CA ARG A 408 -2.95 -36.55 -10.11
C ARG A 408 -3.44 -35.69 -8.94
N LEU A 409 -3.37 -36.20 -7.71
CA LEU A 409 -3.92 -35.50 -6.55
C LEU A 409 -3.01 -34.39 -6.01
N ILE A 410 -1.68 -34.55 -6.03
CA ILE A 410 -0.76 -33.69 -5.27
C ILE A 410 0.42 -33.19 -6.12
N ASP A 411 1.02 -34.00 -6.98
CA ASP A 411 2.24 -33.60 -7.70
C ASP A 411 1.94 -32.62 -8.85
N ALA A 412 1.02 -32.99 -9.75
CA ALA A 412 0.67 -32.25 -10.95
C ALA A 412 -0.02 -30.89 -10.71
N PRO A 413 -1.08 -30.76 -9.87
CA PRO A 413 -1.72 -29.46 -9.64
C PRO A 413 -0.78 -28.53 -8.86
N LEU A 414 -0.59 -27.29 -9.32
CA LEU A 414 0.16 -26.28 -8.53
C LEU A 414 -0.67 -25.72 -7.38
N THR A 415 -1.99 -25.71 -7.54
CA THR A 415 -2.97 -25.20 -6.58
C THR A 415 -3.99 -26.28 -6.28
N LEU A 416 -4.25 -26.52 -5.00
CA LEU A 416 -5.29 -27.38 -4.49
C LEU A 416 -6.43 -26.51 -3.95
N PRO A 417 -7.66 -26.61 -4.48
CA PRO A 417 -8.82 -25.92 -3.93
C PRO A 417 -9.19 -26.56 -2.58
N ILE A 418 -8.59 -26.03 -1.51
CA ILE A 418 -8.81 -26.43 -0.12
C ILE A 418 -8.95 -25.13 0.67
N ASP A 419 -10.04 -24.97 1.40
CA ASP A 419 -10.22 -23.87 2.35
C ASP A 419 -10.74 -24.42 3.68
N LEU A 420 -9.82 -24.68 4.62
CA LEU A 420 -10.16 -25.12 5.98
C LEU A 420 -10.52 -23.96 6.92
N SER A 421 -10.61 -22.72 6.42
CA SER A 421 -10.94 -21.54 7.23
C SER A 421 -12.45 -21.25 7.30
N THR A 422 -13.24 -21.82 6.39
CA THR A 422 -14.69 -21.59 6.32
C THR A 422 -15.44 -22.32 7.43
N THR A 423 -15.74 -21.62 8.52
CA THR A 423 -16.61 -22.12 9.61
C THR A 423 -18.11 -22.08 9.25
N ALA A 424 -18.47 -21.49 8.11
CA ALA A 424 -19.84 -21.35 7.64
C ALA A 424 -20.14 -22.34 6.52
N VAL A 425 -20.68 -23.51 6.89
CA VAL A 425 -21.61 -24.23 5.99
C VAL A 425 -22.85 -23.34 5.86
N ASN A 426 -22.85 -22.47 4.85
CA ASN A 426 -24.05 -21.73 4.47
C ASN A 426 -25.12 -22.77 4.10
N PRO A 427 -26.30 -22.79 4.74
CA PRO A 427 -27.33 -23.83 4.50
C PRO A 427 -28.08 -23.65 3.17
N GLY A 428 -27.45 -23.02 2.17
CA GLY A 428 -27.91 -22.97 0.79
C GLY A 428 -27.43 -24.18 -0.01
N SER A 429 -27.80 -24.25 -1.29
CA SER A 429 -27.18 -25.20 -2.21
C SER A 429 -25.70 -24.81 -2.38
N PRO A 430 -24.74 -25.75 -2.22
CA PRO A 430 -23.35 -25.45 -2.50
C PRO A 430 -23.18 -25.05 -3.97
N THR A 431 -22.30 -24.09 -4.20
CA THR A 431 -21.83 -23.70 -5.53
C THR A 431 -20.94 -24.79 -6.13
N ALA A 432 -20.74 -24.76 -7.45
CA ALA A 432 -19.90 -25.75 -8.12
C ALA A 432 -18.45 -25.77 -7.57
N ASP A 433 -17.93 -24.60 -7.18
CA ASP A 433 -16.60 -24.45 -6.60
C ASP A 433 -16.53 -25.06 -5.19
N GLU A 434 -17.55 -24.83 -4.33
CA GLU A 434 -17.64 -25.44 -3.00
C GLU A 434 -17.74 -26.98 -3.07
N VAL A 435 -18.49 -27.53 -4.04
CA VAL A 435 -18.53 -28.98 -4.29
C VAL A 435 -17.15 -29.52 -4.71
N GLN A 436 -16.40 -28.77 -5.52
CA GLN A 436 -15.06 -29.20 -5.94
C GLN A 436 -14.03 -29.14 -4.81
N GLU A 437 -14.17 -28.16 -3.91
CA GLU A 437 -13.37 -28.05 -2.68
C GLU A 437 -13.65 -29.22 -1.72
N GLU A 438 -14.92 -29.53 -1.45
CA GLU A 438 -15.32 -30.68 -0.60
C GLU A 438 -14.79 -32.01 -1.17
N LYS A 439 -14.91 -32.22 -2.49
CA LYS A 439 -14.31 -33.38 -3.17
C LYS A 439 -12.80 -33.43 -2.97
N THR A 440 -12.09 -32.31 -3.19
CA THR A 440 -10.64 -32.24 -3.08
C THR A 440 -10.16 -32.48 -1.65
N GLU A 441 -10.83 -31.89 -0.65
CA GLU A 441 -10.59 -32.14 0.76
C GLU A 441 -10.76 -33.64 1.08
N THR A 442 -11.88 -34.22 0.65
CA THR A 442 -12.22 -35.64 0.85
C THR A 442 -11.16 -36.56 0.24
N ASN A 443 -10.75 -36.28 -1.00
CA ASN A 443 -9.69 -37.02 -1.71
C ASN A 443 -8.37 -37.00 -0.93
N ILE A 444 -7.99 -35.83 -0.40
CA ILE A 444 -6.74 -35.65 0.34
C ILE A 444 -6.75 -36.36 1.69
N PHE A 445 -7.84 -36.28 2.46
CA PHE A 445 -7.94 -37.02 3.71
C PHE A 445 -8.07 -38.52 3.52
N ALA A 446 -8.72 -38.97 2.44
CA ALA A 446 -8.75 -40.37 2.04
C ALA A 446 -7.34 -40.88 1.71
N PHE A 447 -6.62 -40.19 0.80
CA PHE A 447 -5.25 -40.50 0.43
C PHE A 447 -4.31 -40.54 1.65
N LEU A 448 -4.42 -39.56 2.56
CA LEU A 448 -3.72 -39.55 3.84
C LEU A 448 -3.97 -40.83 4.65
N ASN A 449 -5.24 -41.19 4.84
CA ASN A 449 -5.62 -42.39 5.58
C ASN A 449 -5.12 -43.67 4.90
N TYR A 450 -5.05 -43.72 3.56
CA TYR A 450 -4.59 -44.89 2.80
C TYR A 450 -3.06 -45.02 2.68
N ILE A 451 -2.30 -43.92 2.58
CA ILE A 451 -0.83 -44.02 2.65
C ILE A 451 -0.40 -44.34 4.08
N PHE A 452 -1.00 -43.70 5.07
CA PHE A 452 -0.72 -43.97 6.48
C PHE A 452 -1.68 -45.03 7.05
N LEU A 453 -1.82 -46.17 6.36
CA LEU A 453 -2.76 -47.27 6.63
C LEU A 453 -2.46 -48.07 7.92
N HIS A 454 -2.44 -47.37 9.05
CA HIS A 454 -2.30 -47.96 10.36
C HIS A 454 -3.62 -48.03 11.11
N ASP A 455 -3.80 -49.13 11.82
CA ASP A 455 -4.77 -49.29 12.90
C ASP A 455 -4.57 -48.19 13.95
N THR A 456 -5.68 -47.63 14.41
CA THR A 456 -5.70 -46.63 15.50
C THR A 456 -5.23 -47.27 16.80
N LEU A 457 -4.65 -46.47 17.71
CA LEU A 457 -4.31 -46.99 19.02
C LEU A 457 -5.59 -47.26 19.82
N PRO A 458 -5.73 -48.42 20.48
CA PRO A 458 -6.91 -48.71 21.29
C PRO A 458 -6.98 -47.72 22.46
N THR A 459 -8.15 -47.12 22.66
CA THR A 459 -8.36 -46.09 23.69
C THR A 459 -8.20 -46.68 25.09
N THR A 460 -7.09 -46.38 25.76
CA THR A 460 -6.86 -46.82 27.14
C THR A 460 -7.69 -45.98 28.09
N GLY A 461 -8.80 -46.51 28.58
CA GLY A 461 -9.63 -45.84 29.58
C GLY A 461 -8.83 -45.36 30.79
N ARG A 462 -9.14 -44.16 31.30
CA ARG A 462 -8.37 -43.42 32.33
C ARG A 462 -8.07 -44.20 33.62
N SER A 463 -8.83 -45.25 33.93
CA SER A 463 -8.61 -46.14 35.07
C SER A 463 -7.50 -47.17 34.87
N LYS A 464 -7.06 -47.44 33.63
CA LYS A 464 -5.99 -48.40 33.32
C LYS A 464 -4.61 -47.75 33.25
N THR A 465 -4.53 -46.45 32.96
CA THR A 465 -3.28 -45.68 32.86
C THR A 465 -2.57 -45.43 34.21
N THR A 466 -3.25 -45.69 35.33
CA THR A 466 -2.67 -45.59 36.69
C THR A 466 -2.01 -46.88 37.17
N LEU A 467 -2.16 -48.00 36.46
CA LEU A 467 -1.48 -49.24 36.78
C LEU A 467 -0.08 -49.28 36.15
N GLU A 468 0.93 -49.52 36.97
CA GLU A 468 2.35 -49.59 36.59
C GLU A 468 2.62 -50.47 35.35
N LYS A 469 1.87 -51.57 35.19
CA LYS A 469 1.95 -52.50 34.04
C LYS A 469 1.62 -51.86 32.68
N PHE A 470 0.94 -50.71 32.64
CA PHE A 470 0.61 -50.02 31.39
C PHE A 470 1.56 -48.87 31.06
N VAL A 471 2.53 -48.54 31.93
CA VAL A 471 3.45 -47.42 31.70
C VAL A 471 4.33 -47.63 30.48
N ILE A 472 4.94 -48.82 30.33
CA ILE A 472 5.82 -49.13 29.20
C ILE A 472 5.04 -49.17 27.86
N PRO A 473 3.93 -49.94 27.71
CA PRO A 473 3.15 -49.92 26.46
C PRO A 473 2.62 -48.53 26.08
N TYR A 474 2.32 -47.68 27.07
CA TYR A 474 1.86 -46.32 26.82
C TYR A 474 3.00 -45.37 26.39
N GLN A 475 4.22 -45.56 26.91
CA GLN A 475 5.42 -44.88 26.41
C GLN A 475 5.75 -45.32 24.98
N ASP A 476 5.69 -46.62 24.69
CA ASP A 476 5.91 -47.16 23.34
C ASP A 476 4.89 -46.58 22.34
N ALA A 477 3.60 -46.58 22.70
CA ALA A 477 2.52 -46.03 21.89
C ALA A 477 2.69 -44.52 21.62
N ARG A 478 3.11 -43.74 22.62
CA ARG A 478 3.47 -42.32 22.44
C ARG A 478 4.68 -42.15 21.54
N SER A 479 5.70 -43.01 21.67
CA SER A 479 6.87 -42.97 20.80
C SER A 479 6.46 -43.24 19.35
N LEU A 480 5.66 -44.26 19.09
CA LEU A 480 5.13 -44.60 17.78
C LEU A 480 4.31 -43.46 17.15
N MET A 481 3.51 -42.74 17.95
CA MET A 481 2.77 -41.56 17.47
C MET A 481 3.69 -40.39 17.16
N ALA A 482 4.71 -40.12 17.97
CA ALA A 482 5.73 -39.12 17.66
C ALA A 482 6.53 -39.46 16.39
N MET A 483 6.77 -40.75 16.13
CA MET A 483 7.41 -41.22 14.89
C MET A 483 6.53 -41.00 13.66
N ARG A 484 5.23 -41.30 13.77
CA ARG A 484 4.25 -41.08 12.70
C ARG A 484 4.00 -39.59 12.42
N SER A 485 3.97 -38.76 13.45
CA SER A 485 3.72 -37.32 13.29
C SER A 485 4.80 -36.60 12.49
N VAL A 486 6.06 -37.05 12.50
CA VAL A 486 7.13 -36.52 11.61
C VAL A 486 6.77 -36.74 10.13
N ALA A 487 6.25 -37.91 9.79
CA ALA A 487 5.82 -38.23 8.43
C ALA A 487 4.53 -37.48 8.04
N HIS A 488 3.53 -37.45 8.93
CA HIS A 488 2.28 -36.72 8.71
C HIS A 488 2.53 -35.21 8.52
N ASN A 489 3.33 -34.58 9.39
CA ASN A 489 3.69 -33.17 9.32
C ASN A 489 4.45 -32.85 8.01
N SER A 490 5.42 -33.70 7.64
CA SER A 490 6.18 -33.51 6.40
C SER A 490 5.29 -33.49 5.16
N PHE A 491 4.24 -34.32 5.15
CA PHE A 491 3.26 -34.42 4.08
C PHE A 491 2.20 -33.32 4.14
N ALA A 492 1.69 -32.98 5.33
CA ALA A 492 0.81 -31.83 5.55
C ALA A 492 1.46 -30.55 5.02
N ALA A 493 2.77 -30.39 5.19
CA ALA A 493 3.53 -29.25 4.68
C ALA A 493 3.63 -29.20 3.15
N LEU A 494 3.55 -30.35 2.45
CA LEU A 494 3.50 -30.38 0.98
C LEU A 494 2.15 -29.91 0.45
N ILE A 495 1.06 -30.36 1.08
CA ILE A 495 -0.31 -29.91 0.75
C ILE A 495 -0.48 -28.43 1.08
N ALA A 496 -0.05 -28.02 2.28
CA ALA A 496 -0.14 -26.65 2.77
C ALA A 496 0.43 -25.63 1.79
N MET A 497 1.66 -25.82 1.28
CA MET A 497 2.24 -24.90 0.28
C MET A 497 1.40 -24.79 -0.99
N LYS A 498 0.61 -25.82 -1.33
CA LYS A 498 -0.25 -25.88 -2.50
C LYS A 498 -1.71 -25.47 -2.23
N THR A 499 -2.12 -25.12 -1.01
CA THR A 499 -3.50 -24.66 -0.74
C THR A 499 -3.81 -23.36 -1.47
N ALA A 500 -5.05 -23.22 -1.94
CA ALA A 500 -5.53 -22.00 -2.57
C ALA A 500 -5.30 -20.74 -1.72
N GLY A 501 -4.94 -19.63 -2.38
CA GLY A 501 -4.75 -18.31 -1.78
C GLY A 501 -6.06 -17.67 -1.29
N SER A 502 -6.08 -16.35 -1.05
CA SER A 502 -7.32 -15.69 -0.62
C SER A 502 -8.41 -15.76 -1.70
N LYS A 503 -9.63 -16.12 -1.31
CA LYS A 503 -10.80 -16.06 -2.18
C LYS A 503 -11.28 -14.60 -2.24
N ILE A 504 -11.51 -14.07 -3.44
CA ILE A 504 -12.25 -12.81 -3.59
C ILE A 504 -13.69 -13.05 -3.08
N PRO A 505 -14.19 -12.32 -2.07
CA PRO A 505 -15.55 -12.52 -1.57
C PRO A 505 -16.58 -12.16 -2.66
N PRO A 506 -17.58 -13.01 -2.92
CA PRO A 506 -18.54 -12.79 -4.01
C PRO A 506 -19.36 -11.52 -3.78
N GLY A 507 -19.18 -10.52 -4.65
CA GLY A 507 -19.83 -9.22 -4.57
C GLY A 507 -19.06 -8.15 -3.77
N GLY A 508 -17.89 -8.47 -3.21
CA GLY A 508 -17.01 -7.49 -2.58
C GLY A 508 -16.17 -6.73 -3.61
N THR A 509 -16.19 -5.40 -3.58
CA THR A 509 -15.29 -4.54 -4.37
C THR A 509 -13.88 -4.42 -3.76
N GLY A 510 -13.51 -5.33 -2.87
CA GLY A 510 -12.28 -5.24 -2.09
C GLY A 510 -11.88 -6.58 -1.48
N GLU A 511 -11.07 -7.32 -2.22
CA GLU A 511 -9.87 -7.98 -1.69
C GLU A 511 -8.90 -8.20 -2.87
N GLU A 512 -7.64 -7.78 -2.70
CA GLU A 512 -6.66 -7.65 -3.79
C GLU A 512 -6.00 -8.99 -4.12
N SER A 513 -6.79 -9.97 -4.60
CA SER A 513 -6.23 -11.22 -5.10
C SER A 513 -5.27 -10.96 -6.26
N THR A 514 -4.12 -11.62 -6.24
CA THR A 514 -3.14 -11.57 -7.34
C THR A 514 -3.56 -12.40 -8.57
N SER A 515 -4.57 -13.25 -8.43
CA SER A 515 -5.08 -14.14 -9.49
C SER A 515 -5.25 -13.44 -10.86
N PRO A 516 -6.02 -12.35 -11.03
CA PRO A 516 -6.19 -11.69 -12.33
C PRO A 516 -4.88 -11.22 -12.98
N TYR A 517 -3.93 -10.73 -12.20
CA TYR A 517 -2.63 -10.28 -12.70
C TYR A 517 -1.74 -11.46 -13.13
N LEU A 518 -1.75 -12.56 -12.36
CA LEU A 518 -1.00 -13.77 -12.69
C LEU A 518 -1.58 -14.47 -13.93
N LYS A 519 -2.91 -14.44 -14.10
CA LYS A 519 -3.58 -14.89 -15.32
C LYS A 519 -3.25 -14.00 -16.53
N ALA A 520 -3.21 -12.68 -16.36
CA ALA A 520 -2.77 -11.76 -17.41
C ALA A 520 -1.34 -12.04 -17.89
N LEU A 521 -0.39 -12.23 -16.96
CA LEU A 521 1.00 -12.58 -17.27
C LEU A 521 1.11 -13.92 -18.04
N MET A 522 0.29 -14.92 -17.70
CA MET A 522 0.27 -16.18 -18.46
C MET A 522 -0.33 -16.02 -19.86
N ARG A 523 -1.34 -15.17 -20.02
CA ARG A 523 -1.93 -14.83 -21.31
C ARG A 523 -0.93 -14.10 -22.22
N GLU A 524 -0.11 -13.22 -21.65
CA GLU A 524 1.00 -12.56 -22.36
C GLU A 524 2.10 -13.55 -22.80
N MET A 525 2.34 -14.61 -22.03
CA MET A 525 3.20 -15.73 -22.45
C MET A 525 2.55 -16.65 -23.49
N GLY A 526 1.31 -16.39 -23.91
CA GLY A 526 0.61 -17.08 -25.00
C GLY A 526 -0.15 -18.35 -24.60
N MET A 527 -0.48 -18.52 -23.32
CA MET A 527 -1.33 -19.61 -22.83
C MET A 527 -2.82 -19.24 -22.94
N ASP A 528 -3.69 -20.22 -23.19
CA ASP A 528 -5.15 -19.99 -23.27
C ASP A 528 -5.79 -19.85 -21.89
N ASP A 529 -6.87 -19.07 -21.76
CA ASP A 529 -7.53 -18.78 -20.47
C ASP A 529 -8.02 -20.05 -19.73
N ASN A 530 -8.37 -21.11 -20.47
CA ASN A 530 -8.76 -22.39 -19.89
C ASN A 530 -7.52 -23.12 -19.33
N GLU A 531 -6.46 -23.25 -20.13
CA GLU A 531 -5.18 -23.86 -19.72
C GLU A 531 -4.56 -23.13 -18.51
N ILE A 532 -4.67 -21.79 -18.47
CA ILE A 532 -4.23 -20.97 -17.34
C ILE A 532 -4.99 -21.32 -16.06
N THR A 533 -6.30 -21.54 -16.17
CA THR A 533 -7.15 -21.86 -15.02
C THR A 533 -6.94 -23.30 -14.56
N ASP A 534 -6.66 -24.24 -15.46
CA ASP A 534 -6.25 -25.61 -15.10
C ASP A 534 -4.86 -25.63 -14.44
N PHE A 535 -3.93 -24.78 -14.89
CA PHE A 535 -2.55 -24.73 -14.39
C PHE A 535 -2.41 -24.00 -13.04
N LEU A 536 -3.12 -22.88 -12.85
CA LEU A 536 -3.02 -22.05 -11.64
C LEU A 536 -4.20 -22.20 -10.66
N GLY A 537 -5.33 -22.75 -11.10
CA GLY A 537 -6.59 -22.73 -10.38
C GLY A 537 -7.32 -21.39 -10.46
N THR A 538 -8.36 -21.26 -9.63
CA THR A 538 -9.11 -20.01 -9.43
C THR A 538 -8.33 -19.02 -8.57
N ASN A 539 -7.79 -19.48 -7.43
CA ASN A 539 -7.01 -18.67 -6.47
C ASN A 539 -5.62 -19.32 -6.27
N PRO A 540 -4.54 -18.79 -6.89
CA PRO A 540 -3.26 -19.48 -6.96
C PRO A 540 -2.62 -19.67 -5.58
N SER A 541 -2.05 -20.84 -5.33
CA SER A 541 -1.37 -21.17 -4.08
C SER A 541 -0.05 -20.41 -3.89
N TYR A 542 0.50 -20.44 -2.66
CA TYR A 542 1.87 -19.96 -2.41
C TYR A 542 2.89 -20.63 -3.35
N TYR A 543 2.78 -21.95 -3.54
CA TYR A 543 3.63 -22.72 -4.47
C TYR A 543 3.51 -22.23 -5.92
N ALA A 544 2.29 -21.99 -6.40
CA ALA A 544 2.03 -21.48 -7.75
C ALA A 544 2.59 -20.06 -7.94
N GLN A 545 2.35 -19.16 -6.99
CA GLN A 545 2.86 -17.78 -7.01
C GLN A 545 4.40 -17.77 -7.02
N MET A 546 5.04 -18.60 -6.18
CA MET A 546 6.50 -18.73 -6.13
C MET A 546 7.08 -19.34 -7.41
N GLU A 547 6.42 -20.32 -8.05
CA GLU A 547 6.84 -20.81 -9.37
C GLU A 547 6.84 -19.69 -10.42
N ILE A 548 5.81 -18.85 -10.44
CA ILE A 548 5.71 -17.74 -11.38
C ILE A 548 6.85 -16.73 -11.16
N LEU A 549 7.00 -16.27 -9.91
CA LEU A 549 7.99 -15.26 -9.51
C LEU A 549 9.45 -15.71 -9.67
N THR A 550 9.71 -17.02 -9.66
CA THR A 550 11.07 -17.57 -9.64
C THR A 550 11.50 -18.20 -10.96
N LYS A 551 10.55 -18.63 -11.79
CA LYS A 551 10.84 -19.26 -13.09
C LYS A 551 10.23 -18.51 -14.27
N LYS A 552 8.92 -18.23 -14.22
CA LYS A 552 8.14 -17.80 -15.39
C LYS A 552 8.34 -16.33 -15.73
N MET A 553 8.37 -15.44 -14.73
CA MET A 553 8.55 -14.00 -14.96
C MET A 553 9.83 -13.69 -15.75
N TYR A 554 10.92 -14.42 -15.49
CA TYR A 554 12.21 -14.24 -16.17
C TYR A 554 12.26 -14.80 -17.60
N GLN A 555 11.20 -15.48 -18.06
CA GLN A 555 11.08 -15.99 -19.44
C GLN A 555 10.42 -14.99 -20.38
N ASN A 556 9.75 -13.95 -19.86
CA ASN A 556 9.17 -12.88 -20.68
C ASN A 556 10.31 -12.06 -21.35
N PRO A 557 10.35 -11.92 -22.70
CA PRO A 557 11.37 -11.13 -23.38
C PRO A 557 11.37 -9.65 -22.97
N GLU A 558 10.23 -9.11 -22.56
CA GLU A 558 10.12 -7.74 -22.07
C GLU A 558 10.90 -7.54 -20.77
N PHE A 559 11.02 -8.58 -19.93
CA PHE A 559 11.83 -8.54 -18.71
C PHE A 559 13.28 -8.20 -19.02
N VAL A 560 13.83 -8.79 -20.09
CA VAL A 560 15.19 -8.50 -20.55
C VAL A 560 15.28 -7.09 -21.16
N ALA A 561 14.29 -6.66 -21.93
CA ALA A 561 14.28 -5.32 -22.54
C ALA A 561 14.28 -4.19 -21.49
N ASN A 562 13.44 -4.28 -20.47
CA ASN A 562 13.33 -3.27 -19.41
C ASN A 562 14.59 -3.20 -18.51
N LEU A 563 15.31 -4.32 -18.32
CA LEU A 563 16.64 -4.33 -17.68
C LEU A 563 17.70 -3.53 -18.46
N TYR A 564 17.61 -3.47 -19.80
CA TYR A 564 18.54 -2.69 -20.61
C TYR A 564 18.25 -1.19 -20.61
N ASP A 565 16.97 -0.77 -20.60
CA ASP A 565 16.66 0.66 -20.65
C ASP A 565 17.02 1.37 -19.34
N LYS A 566 16.55 0.89 -18.17
CA LYS A 566 16.61 1.65 -16.91
C LYS A 566 17.62 1.06 -15.90
N PRO A 567 18.90 1.49 -15.88
CA PRO A 567 19.93 0.91 -15.01
C PRO A 567 19.68 1.13 -13.51
N ALA A 568 18.90 2.15 -13.13
CA ALA A 568 18.43 2.34 -11.76
C ALA A 568 17.48 1.22 -11.33
N ASN A 569 16.57 0.78 -12.22
CA ASN A 569 15.62 -0.30 -11.94
C ASN A 569 16.30 -1.66 -11.83
N VAL A 570 17.42 -1.91 -12.54
CA VAL A 570 18.24 -3.13 -12.34
C VAL A 570 18.65 -3.30 -10.87
N ARG A 571 18.89 -2.21 -10.12
CA ARG A 571 19.19 -2.28 -8.68
C ARG A 571 17.97 -2.62 -7.84
N ARG A 572 16.80 -2.05 -8.17
CA ARG A 572 15.52 -2.30 -7.49
C ARG A 572 15.06 -3.75 -7.70
N ILE A 573 15.06 -4.21 -8.96
CA ILE A 573 14.77 -5.59 -9.36
C ILE A 573 15.76 -6.56 -8.71
N ARG A 574 17.05 -6.25 -8.65
CA ARG A 574 18.03 -7.09 -7.91
C ARG A 574 17.70 -7.21 -6.42
N ALA A 575 17.25 -6.14 -5.76
CA ALA A 575 16.83 -6.21 -4.37
C ALA A 575 15.61 -7.12 -4.21
N ALA A 576 14.60 -6.99 -5.08
CA ALA A 576 13.42 -7.86 -5.09
C ALA A 576 13.77 -9.34 -5.37
N MET A 577 14.62 -9.62 -6.38
CA MET A 577 15.18 -10.95 -6.64
C MET A 577 15.91 -11.52 -5.43
N THR A 578 16.62 -10.70 -4.67
CA THR A 578 17.34 -11.13 -3.46
C THR A 578 16.35 -11.48 -2.35
N ALA A 579 15.26 -10.73 -2.19
CA ALA A 579 14.19 -11.06 -1.24
C ALA A 579 13.46 -12.35 -1.62
N ILE A 580 13.06 -12.51 -2.89
CA ILE A 580 12.46 -13.75 -3.43
C ILE A 580 13.42 -14.94 -3.22
N LYS A 581 14.72 -14.76 -3.46
CA LYS A 581 15.71 -15.79 -3.20
C LYS A 581 15.79 -16.14 -1.71
N LEU A 582 15.76 -15.17 -0.80
CA LEU A 582 15.79 -15.45 0.65
C LEU A 582 14.55 -16.24 1.11
N MET A 583 13.38 -15.99 0.51
CA MET A 583 12.18 -16.82 0.71
C MET A 583 12.41 -18.26 0.22
N GLN A 584 12.92 -18.44 -1.01
CA GLN A 584 13.27 -19.78 -1.51
C GLN A 584 14.34 -20.50 -0.67
N ASP A 585 15.38 -19.78 -0.23
CA ASP A 585 16.46 -20.33 0.60
C ASP A 585 15.89 -20.78 1.98
N ARG A 586 14.88 -20.09 2.52
CA ARG A 586 14.10 -20.52 3.70
C ARG A 586 13.28 -21.78 3.41
N ASP A 587 12.50 -21.82 2.32
CA ASP A 587 11.67 -22.98 1.96
C ASP A 587 12.53 -24.24 1.74
N ILE A 588 13.68 -24.08 1.08
CA ILE A 588 14.67 -25.13 0.86
C ILE A 588 15.27 -25.59 2.20
N HIS A 589 15.59 -24.66 3.11
CA HIS A 589 16.06 -25.00 4.45
C HIS A 589 15.01 -25.79 5.25
N GLU A 590 13.75 -25.36 5.27
CA GLU A 590 12.65 -26.07 5.94
C GLU A 590 12.38 -27.45 5.31
N ALA A 591 12.51 -27.59 3.99
CA ALA A 591 12.47 -28.89 3.31
C ALA A 591 13.67 -29.80 3.66
N MET A 592 14.88 -29.24 3.78
CA MET A 592 16.06 -29.98 4.22
C MET A 592 15.94 -30.45 5.68
N MET A 593 15.44 -29.60 6.58
CA MET A 593 15.16 -29.98 7.98
C MET A 593 14.14 -31.11 8.07
N ARG A 594 13.03 -31.04 7.32
CA ARG A 594 12.05 -32.14 7.21
C ARG A 594 12.70 -33.44 6.72
N ARG A 595 13.54 -33.36 5.69
CA ARG A 595 14.28 -34.50 5.15
C ARG A 595 15.27 -35.10 6.17
N GLU A 596 15.98 -34.27 6.93
CA GLU A 596 16.91 -34.72 7.98
C GLU A 596 16.17 -35.43 9.11
N MET A 597 15.04 -34.88 9.56
CA MET A 597 14.17 -35.53 10.55
C MET A 597 13.67 -36.89 10.05
N LEU A 598 13.19 -36.99 8.80
CA LEU A 598 12.76 -38.25 8.20
C LEU A 598 13.89 -39.29 8.07
N ILE A 599 15.11 -38.88 7.69
CA ILE A 599 16.25 -39.79 7.59
C ILE A 599 16.67 -40.28 8.98
N SER A 600 16.69 -39.39 9.97
CA SER A 600 16.97 -39.73 11.37
C SER A 600 15.94 -40.71 11.93
N MET A 601 14.67 -40.52 11.57
CA MET A 601 13.56 -41.42 11.90
C MET A 601 13.75 -42.81 11.27
N ILE A 602 14.07 -42.89 9.96
CA ILE A 602 14.36 -44.16 9.29
C ILE A 602 15.56 -44.89 9.92
N LEU A 603 16.60 -44.16 10.32
CA LEU A 603 17.76 -44.72 11.02
C LEU A 603 17.38 -45.31 12.38
N GLU A 604 16.61 -44.58 13.19
CA GLU A 604 16.12 -45.05 14.49
C GLU A 604 15.28 -46.33 14.37
N LEU A 605 14.37 -46.42 13.38
CA LEU A 605 13.61 -47.65 13.14
C LEU A 605 14.52 -48.84 12.81
N LYS A 606 15.56 -48.63 11.99
CA LYS A 606 16.52 -49.67 11.63
C LYS A 606 17.45 -50.06 12.79
N LEU A 607 17.78 -49.13 13.68
CA LEU A 607 18.51 -49.41 14.91
C LEU A 607 17.65 -50.23 15.89
N ARG A 608 16.37 -49.89 16.08
CA ARG A 608 15.42 -50.67 16.90
C ARG A 608 15.24 -52.09 16.37
N GLU A 609 15.00 -52.26 15.07
CA GLU A 609 14.89 -53.57 14.42
C GLU A 609 16.13 -54.45 14.70
N LYS A 610 17.32 -53.86 14.57
CA LYS A 610 18.59 -54.55 14.84
C LYS A 610 18.80 -54.83 16.33
N GLN A 611 18.40 -53.93 17.22
CA GLN A 611 18.48 -54.11 18.67
C GLN A 611 17.57 -55.25 19.12
N HIS A 612 16.29 -55.28 18.69
CA HIS A 612 15.38 -56.37 18.98
C HIS A 612 15.96 -57.71 18.54
N ARG A 613 16.42 -57.81 17.29
CA ARG A 613 17.07 -59.02 16.77
C ARG A 613 18.27 -59.47 17.61
N LEU A 614 19.16 -58.55 18.00
CA LEU A 614 20.30 -58.87 18.86
C LEU A 614 19.86 -59.32 20.27
N THR A 615 18.84 -58.68 20.84
CA THR A 615 18.25 -59.07 22.13
C THR A 615 17.65 -60.47 22.05
N ASP A 616 16.94 -60.79 20.98
CA ASP A 616 16.37 -62.13 20.75
C ASP A 616 17.47 -63.18 20.53
N GLU A 617 18.51 -62.87 19.76
CA GLU A 617 19.68 -63.75 19.57
C GLU A 617 20.40 -64.00 20.91
N ILE A 618 20.59 -62.98 21.75
CA ILE A 618 21.17 -63.11 23.11
C ILE A 618 20.26 -63.93 24.03
N ASN A 619 18.96 -63.65 24.07
CA ASN A 619 18.00 -64.40 24.89
C ASN A 619 17.94 -65.88 24.49
N ASN A 620 18.01 -66.17 23.19
CA ASN A 620 18.08 -67.55 22.68
C ASN A 620 19.41 -68.24 23.03
N MET A 621 20.53 -67.51 23.11
CA MET A 621 21.79 -68.08 23.62
C MET A 621 21.71 -68.34 25.12
N VAL A 622 21.27 -67.37 25.94
CA VAL A 622 21.15 -67.52 27.40
C VAL A 622 20.17 -68.62 27.78
N GLY A 623 19.01 -68.70 27.12
CA GLY A 623 18.00 -69.74 27.35
C GLY A 623 18.49 -71.15 27.01
N ARG A 624 19.46 -71.29 26.08
CA ARG A 624 20.14 -72.58 25.80
C ARG A 624 21.18 -72.95 26.86
N TYR A 625 21.71 -71.98 27.61
CA TYR A 625 22.61 -72.23 28.76
C TYR A 625 21.86 -72.45 30.07
N SER A 626 20.53 -72.23 30.12
CA SER A 626 19.71 -72.41 31.34
C SER A 626 18.89 -73.71 31.38
N GLN A 627 19.12 -74.66 30.47
CA GLN A 627 18.59 -76.02 30.57
C GLN A 627 19.73 -76.97 31.01
N PRO A 628 19.62 -77.62 32.19
CA PRO A 628 20.63 -78.54 32.71
C PRO A 628 20.61 -79.93 32.03
#